data_AF-F3GBN8-F1
#
_entry.id   AF-F3GBN8-F1
#
_cell.length_a   1.000
_cell.length_b   1.000
_cell.length_c   1.000
_cell.angle_alpha   90.00
_cell.angle_beta   90.00
_cell.angle_gamma   90.00
#
_symmetry.space_group_name_H-M   'P 1'
#
loop_
_entity.id
_entity.type
_entity.pdbx_description
1 polymer ?
#
loop_
_entity_poly.entity_id
_entity_poly.type
_entity_poly.pdbx_seq_one_letter_code
_entity_poly.pdbx_strand_id
1 'polypeptide(L)'
;GFGLPLIEAAQYNLPMIIRDLPVFKEIAGTHAFYFSGLHPTDMSEAIAAWLELHKDSMHPDSSDMPWLTWEQSARQLQAALILSN
;
A
#
# COMPACT_ATOMS: atom_id res chain seq x y z
N GLY A 1 3.04 -2.94 11.42
CA GLY A 1 4.45 -2.85 10.97
C GLY A 1 4.54 -1.78 9.89
N PHE A 2 5.74 -1.31 9.53
CA PHE A 2 5.98 -0.19 8.60
C PHE A 2 5.47 -0.42 7.15
N GLY A 3 4.88 -1.57 6.85
CA GLY A 3 4.39 -1.91 5.52
C GLY A 3 5.50 -2.01 4.47
N LEU A 4 6.71 -2.44 4.87
CA LEU A 4 7.86 -2.58 3.97
C LEU A 4 7.53 -3.33 2.66
N PRO A 5 6.75 -4.44 2.67
CA PRO A 5 6.40 -5.11 1.40
C PRO A 5 5.65 -4.21 0.41
N LEU A 6 4.80 -3.29 0.90
CA LEU A 6 4.05 -2.36 0.05
C LEU A 6 4.98 -1.26 -0.49
N ILE A 7 5.86 -0.74 0.37
CA ILE A 7 6.85 0.28 -0.01
C ILE A 7 7.83 -0.29 -1.05
N GLU A 8 8.32 -1.50 -0.83
CA GLU A 8 9.21 -2.20 -1.77
C GLU A 8 8.51 -2.41 -3.12
N ALA A 9 7.27 -2.90 -3.13
CA ALA A 9 6.51 -3.07 -4.37
C ALA A 9 6.35 -1.75 -5.14
N ALA A 10 6.01 -0.66 -4.47
CA ALA A 10 5.91 0.67 -5.09
C ALA A 10 7.26 1.16 -5.65
N GLN A 11 8.37 0.95 -4.93
CA GLN A 11 9.71 1.31 -5.41
C GLN A 11 10.12 0.55 -6.68
N TYR A 12 9.60 -0.66 -6.87
CA TYR A 12 9.78 -1.45 -8.09
C TYR A 12 8.66 -1.23 -9.13
N ASN A 13 7.78 -0.24 -8.92
CA ASN A 13 6.62 0.06 -9.77
C ASN A 13 5.72 -1.16 -10.00
N LEU A 14 5.54 -1.99 -8.97
CA LEU A 14 4.71 -3.19 -9.04
C LEU A 14 3.29 -2.88 -8.58
N PRO A 15 2.26 -3.21 -9.38
CA PRO A 15 0.88 -3.07 -8.94
C PRO A 15 0.58 -4.07 -7.80
N MET A 16 -0.26 -3.64 -6.86
CA MET A 16 -0.51 -4.40 -5.63
C MET A 16 -1.98 -4.78 -5.48
N ILE A 17 -2.22 -6.05 -5.15
CA ILE A 17 -3.49 -6.54 -4.62
C ILE A 17 -3.29 -6.76 -3.12
N ILE A 18 -3.95 -5.97 -2.28
CA ILE A 18 -3.76 -5.99 -0.83
C ILE A 18 -5.08 -6.09 -0.08
N ARG A 19 -5.00 -6.59 1.15
CA ARG A 19 -6.17 -6.67 2.02
C ARG A 19 -6.65 -5.27 2.42
N ASP A 20 -7.95 -5.09 2.52
CA ASP A 20 -8.57 -3.90 3.10
C ASP A 20 -8.36 -3.88 4.62
N LEU A 21 -7.19 -3.39 5.02
CA LEU A 21 -6.83 -3.12 6.40
C LEU A 21 -6.62 -1.61 6.59
N PRO A 22 -7.05 -1.00 7.71
CA PRO A 22 -6.82 0.41 7.99
C PRO A 22 -5.35 0.83 7.82
N VAL A 23 -4.42 0.03 8.36
CA VAL A 23 -2.98 0.28 8.24
C VAL A 23 -2.47 0.24 6.80
N PHE A 24 -3.10 -0.52 5.90
CA PHE A 24 -2.73 -0.55 4.48
C PHE A 24 -3.35 0.61 3.70
N LYS A 25 -4.49 1.15 4.15
CA LYS A 25 -5.05 2.39 3.61
C LYS A 25 -4.22 3.61 4.00
N GLU A 26 -3.67 3.63 5.22
CA GLU A 26 -2.74 4.67 5.67
C GLU A 26 -1.45 4.71 4.82
N ILE A 27 -0.97 3.55 4.37
CA ILE A 27 0.29 3.43 3.62
C ILE A 27 0.08 3.59 2.12
N ALA A 28 -0.79 2.77 1.52
CA ALA A 28 -0.95 2.75 0.07
C ALA A 28 -2.01 3.73 -0.46
N GLY A 29 -2.94 4.20 0.38
CA GLY A 29 -3.97 5.16 0.00
C GLY A 29 -4.81 4.67 -1.20
N THR A 30 -4.64 5.31 -2.36
CA THR A 30 -5.32 4.95 -3.62
C THR A 30 -4.42 4.18 -4.59
N HIS A 31 -3.19 3.84 -4.20
CA HIS A 31 -2.16 3.25 -5.05
C HIS A 31 -2.14 1.71 -5.00
N ALA A 32 -3.25 1.09 -4.62
CA ALA A 32 -3.39 -0.35 -4.55
C ALA A 32 -4.83 -0.78 -4.78
N PHE A 33 -4.99 -2.00 -5.29
CA PHE A 33 -6.29 -2.65 -5.37
C PHE A 33 -6.58 -3.35 -4.03
N TYR A 34 -7.68 -2.96 -3.38
CA TYR A 34 -8.07 -3.50 -2.08
C TYR A 34 -9.11 -4.60 -2.22
N PHE A 35 -8.95 -5.68 -1.47
CA PHE A 35 -9.98 -6.70 -1.32
C PHE A 35 -10.29 -7.00 0.14
N SER A 36 -11.54 -7.36 0.42
CA SER A 36 -12.03 -7.78 1.73
C SER A 36 -12.38 -9.26 1.72
N GLY A 37 -12.53 -9.84 2.91
CA GLY A 37 -12.93 -11.23 3.07
C GLY A 37 -11.81 -12.15 3.55
N LEU A 38 -12.20 -13.34 4.00
CA LEU A 38 -11.34 -14.34 4.62
C LEU A 38 -11.47 -15.71 3.96
N HIS A 39 -12.45 -15.90 3.07
CA HIS A 39 -12.63 -17.14 2.35
C HIS A 39 -11.69 -17.18 1.13
N PRO A 40 -11.25 -18.37 0.70
CA PRO A 40 -10.45 -18.51 -0.52
C PRO A 40 -11.12 -17.91 -1.76
N THR A 41 -12.46 -17.96 -1.82
CA THR A 41 -13.27 -17.37 -2.89
C THR A 41 -13.06 -15.87 -3.01
N ASP A 42 -13.05 -15.15 -1.88
CA ASP A 42 -12.88 -13.69 -1.83
C ASP A 42 -11.56 -13.25 -2.50
N MET A 43 -10.48 -13.98 -2.23
CA MET A 43 -9.18 -13.74 -2.86
C MET A 43 -9.18 -14.09 -4.35
N SER A 44 -9.81 -15.21 -4.73
CA SER A 44 -9.86 -15.62 -6.14
C SER A 44 -10.66 -14.64 -7.01
N GLU A 45 -11.77 -14.13 -6.48
CA GLU A 45 -12.61 -13.13 -7.14
C GLU A 45 -11.88 -11.79 -7.26
N ALA A 46 -11.15 -11.38 -6.21
CA ALA A 46 -10.32 -10.18 -6.24
C ALA A 46 -9.21 -10.25 -7.30
N ILE A 47 -8.53 -11.40 -7.43
CA ILE A 47 -7.51 -11.60 -8.46
C ILE A 47 -8.14 -11.54 -9.85
N ALA A 48 -9.29 -12.19 -10.06
CA ALA A 48 -9.99 -12.15 -11.34
C ALA A 48 -10.40 -10.72 -11.72
N ALA A 49 -10.99 -9.97 -10.78
CA ALA A 49 -11.36 -8.58 -10.99
C ALA A 49 -10.15 -7.69 -11.31
N TRP A 50 -9.05 -7.86 -10.58
CA TRP A 50 -7.81 -7.13 -10.83
C TRP A 50 -7.22 -7.45 -12.22
N LEU A 51 -7.26 -8.71 -12.66
CA LEU A 51 -6.78 -9.11 -13.99
C LEU A 51 -7.57 -8.44 -15.12
N GLU A 52 -8.88 -8.26 -14.99
CA GLU A 52 -9.66 -7.50 -15.97
C GLU A 52 -9.24 -6.02 -16.01
N LEU A 53 -9.07 -5.38 -14.85
CA LEU A 53 -8.56 -4.01 -14.79
C LEU A 53 -7.16 -3.89 -15.38
N HIS A 54 -6.29 -4.89 -15.15
CA HIS A 54 -4.93 -4.90 -15.68
C HIS A 54 -4.92 -4.98 -17.21
N LYS A 55 -5.77 -5.83 -17.82
CA LYS A 55 -5.91 -5.91 -19.28
C LYS A 55 -6.24 -4.55 -19.90
N ASP A 56 -7.10 -3.78 -19.25
CA ASP A 56 -7.53 -2.47 -19.71
C ASP A 56 -6.63 -1.32 -19.22
N SER A 57 -5.53 -1.62 -18.50
CA SER A 57 -4.65 -0.61 -17.86
C SER A 57 -5.41 0.36 -16.93
N MET A 58 -6.47 -0.14 -16.30
CA MET A 58 -7.34 0.56 -15.36
C MET A 58 -7.07 0.16 -13.90
N HIS A 59 -6.04 -0.63 -13.65
CA HIS A 59 -5.63 -0.98 -12.28
C HIS A 59 -5.00 0.25 -11.59
N PRO A 60 -5.09 0.35 -10.25
CA PRO A 60 -4.44 1.43 -9.51
C PRO A 60 -2.94 1.43 -9.74
N ASP A 61 -2.39 2.61 -10.03
CA ASP A 61 -0.95 2.79 -10.21
C ASP A 61 -0.25 2.84 -8.84
N SER A 62 0.85 2.09 -8.73
CA SER A 62 1.70 2.04 -7.54
C SER A 62 2.92 2.96 -7.63
N SER A 63 3.30 3.46 -8.83
CA SER A 63 4.59 4.15 -9.01
C SER A 63 4.69 5.46 -8.24
N ASP A 64 3.55 6.13 -8.08
CA ASP A 64 3.45 7.44 -7.41
C ASP A 64 3.06 7.33 -5.94
N MET A 65 3.06 6.11 -5.37
CA MET A 65 2.74 5.90 -3.96
C MET A 65 3.73 6.69 -3.08
N PRO A 66 3.29 7.57 -2.18
CA PRO A 66 4.19 8.25 -1.26
C PRO A 66 4.69 7.27 -0.18
N TRP A 67 5.96 7.34 0.19
CA TRP A 67 6.49 6.60 1.34
C TRP A 67 7.43 7.46 2.18
N LEU A 68 7.55 7.10 3.46
CA LEU A 68 8.57 7.64 4.35
C LEU A 68 9.82 6.75 4.29
N THR A 69 10.99 7.37 4.21
CA THR A 69 12.25 6.67 4.45
C THR A 69 12.48 6.51 5.95
N TRP A 70 13.32 5.53 6.31
CA TRP A 70 13.78 5.37 7.70
C TRP A 70 14.38 6.66 8.29
N GLU A 71 15.14 7.39 7.48
CA GLU A 71 15.72 8.67 7.89
C GLU A 71 14.64 9.71 8.20
N GLN A 72 13.61 9.82 7.34
CA GLN A 72 12.50 10.75 7.57
C GLN A 72 11.71 10.38 8.83
N SER A 73 11.44 9.10 9.05
CA SER A 73 10.79 8.63 10.29
C SER A 73 11.62 8.94 11.54
N ALA A 74 12.95 8.76 11.48
CA ALA A 74 13.84 9.11 12.58
C ALA A 74 13.84 10.62 12.86
N ARG A 75 13.86 11.46 11.82
CA ARG A 75 13.78 12.93 11.95
C ARG A 75 12.42 13.37 12.53
N GLN A 76 11.32 12.75 12.12
CA GLN A 76 9.99 13.02 12.68
C GLN A 76 9.92 12.67 14.16
N LEU A 77 10.46 11.51 14.56
CA LEU A 77 10.54 11.09 15.95
C LEU A 77 11.37 12.07 16.78
N GLN A 78 12.54 12.47 16.28
CA GLN A 78 13.38 13.46 16.94
C GLN A 78 12.64 14.79 17.15
N ALA A 79 11.97 15.29 16.11
CA ALA A 79 11.23 16.55 16.18
C ALA A 79 10.09 16.50 17.22
N ALA A 80 9.35 15.39 17.27
CA ALA A 80 8.27 15.21 18.25
C ALA A 80 8.77 15.24 19.71
N LEU A 81 9.95 14.67 19.97
CA LEU A 81 10.57 14.69 21.30
C LEU A 81 11.06 16.09 21.71
N ILE A 82 11.60 16.86 20.75
CA ILE A 82 12.15 18.21 21.03
C ILE A 82 11.04 19.25 21.22
N LEU A 83 9.91 19.12 20.51
CA LEU A 83 8.74 20.01 20.65
C LEU A 83 7.93 19.78 21.94
N SER A 84 8.30 18.77 22.75
CA SER A 84 7.63 18.41 24.00
C SER A 84 8.26 19.09 25.25
N ASN A 85 9.20 20.02 25.06
CA ASN A 85 9.85 20.84 26.10
C ASN A 85 9.48 22.32 25.94
#